data_AF-A0A2K3JBC7-F1
#
_entry.id   AF-A0A2K3JBC7-F1
#
_cell.length_a   1.000
_cell.length_b   1.000
_cell.length_c   1.000
_cell.angle_alpha   90.00
_cell.angle_beta   90.00
_cell.angle_gamma   90.00
#
_symmetry.space_group_name_H-M   'P 1'
#
loop_
_entity.id
_entity.type
_entity.pdbx_description
1 polymer ?
#
loop_
_entity_poly.entity_id
_entity_poly.type
_entity_poly.pdbx_seq_one_letter_code
_entity_poly.pdbx_strand_id
1 'polypeptide(L)'
;MDISFDIKKDSRGKIIIRQDGEYSQHAHIKTIKGCMILLRLIKNNRLPKSQYLQESCKRLLTNDEFKMLKQDKQCYININKGIKKDD
;
A
#
# COMPACT_ATOMS: atom_id res chain seq x y z
N MET A 1 -11.17 6.67 -2.31
CA MET A 1 -12.02 5.55 -1.85
C MET A 1 -12.51 5.87 -0.46
N ASP A 2 -13.82 5.87 -0.24
CA ASP A 2 -14.40 6.00 1.10
C ASP A 2 -14.59 4.59 1.65
N ILE A 3 -13.53 4.07 2.26
CA ILE A 3 -13.52 2.73 2.87
C ILE A 3 -13.14 2.92 4.33
N SER A 4 -14.00 2.41 5.21
CA SER A 4 -13.76 2.43 6.65
C SER A 4 -12.94 1.22 7.08
N PHE A 5 -11.87 1.49 7.82
CA PHE A 5 -10.96 0.48 8.34
C PHE A 5 -10.87 0.60 9.86
N ASP A 6 -10.95 -0.53 10.53
CA ASP A 6 -10.73 -0.64 11.97
C ASP A 6 -9.36 -1.24 12.26
N ILE A 7 -8.69 -0.74 13.31
CA ILE A 7 -7.36 -1.21 13.70
C ILE A 7 -7.48 -1.91 15.05
N LYS A 8 -7.33 -3.23 15.06
CA LYS A 8 -7.27 -4.02 16.28
C LYS A 8 -5.83 -4.31 16.66
N LYS A 9 -5.56 -4.30 17.96
CA LYS A 9 -4.27 -4.71 18.51
C LYS A 9 -4.29 -6.22 18.75
N ASP A 10 -3.26 -6.90 18.27
CA ASP A 10 -3.03 -8.32 18.52
C ASP A 10 -1.73 -8.51 19.31
N SER A 11 -1.59 -9.62 20.03
CA SER A 11 -0.37 -9.94 20.78
C SER A 11 0.90 -9.93 19.92
N ARG A 12 0.79 -10.16 18.61
CA ARG A 12 1.93 -10.19 17.66
C ARG A 12 2.06 -8.94 16.80
N GLY A 13 1.16 -7.96 16.93
CA GLY A 13 1.18 -6.76 16.09
C GLY A 13 -0.14 -5.97 16.08
N LYS A 14 -0.57 -5.57 14.89
CA LYS A 14 -1.88 -4.96 14.64
C LYS A 14 -2.54 -5.63 13.45
N ILE A 15 -3.86 -5.68 13.50
CA ILE A 15 -4.70 -6.22 12.46
C ILE A 15 -5.57 -5.06 11.95
N ILE A 16 -5.53 -4.84 10.64
CA ILE A 16 -6.42 -3.89 9.97
C ILE A 16 -7.56 -4.70 9.40
N ILE A 17 -8.79 -4.33 9.75
CA ILE A 17 -9.99 -5.01 9.31
C ILE A 17 -10.81 -4.01 8.51
N ARG A 18 -11.26 -4.41 7.33
CA ARG A 18 -12.20 -3.60 6.54
C ARG A 18 -13.59 -3.70 7.18
N GLN A 19 -14.21 -2.57 7.54
CA GLN A 19 -15.54 -2.56 8.17
C GLN A 19 -16.66 -2.88 7.18
N ASP A 20 -16.48 -2.48 5.92
CA ASP A 20 -17.47 -2.63 4.85
C ASP A 20 -17.37 -3.98 4.12
N GLY A 21 -16.44 -4.85 4.55
CA GLY A 21 -16.12 -6.11 3.89
C GLY A 21 -16.36 -7.32 4.77
N GLU A 22 -16.11 -8.51 4.20
CA GLU A 22 -16.05 -9.74 4.98
C GLU A 22 -14.90 -9.68 5.99
N TYR A 23 -15.08 -10.30 7.16
CA TYR A 23 -14.03 -10.42 8.19
C TYR A 23 -12.73 -11.07 7.66
N SER A 24 -12.85 -11.85 6.60
CA SER A 24 -11.75 -12.45 5.83
C SER A 24 -10.80 -11.39 5.22
N GLN A 25 -11.28 -10.17 4.96
CA GLN A 25 -10.52 -9.06 4.37
C GLN A 25 -9.77 -8.26 5.44
N HIS A 26 -8.71 -8.87 5.99
CA HIS A 26 -7.85 -8.23 6.98
C HIS A 26 -6.37 -8.37 6.66
N ALA A 27 -5.56 -7.43 7.15
CA ALA A 27 -4.10 -7.47 7.01
C ALA A 27 -3.39 -7.35 8.35
N HIS A 28 -2.28 -8.07 8.48
CA HIS A 28 -1.46 -8.09 9.69
C HIS A 28 -0.24 -7.19 9.49
N ILE A 29 -0.13 -6.15 10.31
CA ILE A 29 0.99 -5.21 10.31
C ILE A 29 1.64 -5.13 11.69
N LYS A 30 2.96 -5.34 11.74
CA LYS A 30 3.73 -5.32 13.00
C LYS A 30 3.76 -3.92 13.66
N THR A 31 3.82 -2.86 12.87
CA THR A 31 4.09 -1.48 13.33
C THR A 31 2.90 -0.54 13.12
N ILE A 32 2.62 0.35 14.10
CA ILE A 32 1.55 1.37 13.97
C ILE A 32 1.82 2.30 12.79
N LYS A 33 3.07 2.74 12.62
CA LYS A 33 3.47 3.56 11.47
C LYS A 33 3.12 2.90 10.14
N GLY A 34 3.38 1.59 10.00
CA GLY A 34 3.04 0.86 8.77
C GLY A 34 1.54 0.85 8.50
N CYS A 35 0.74 0.69 9.56
CA CYS A 35 -0.72 0.73 9.52
C CYS A 35 -1.24 2.10 9.05
N MET A 36 -0.75 3.18 9.65
CA MET A 36 -1.10 4.56 9.26
C MET A 36 -0.68 4.88 7.83
N ILE A 37 0.52 4.47 7.42
CA ILE A 37 1.02 4.67 6.05
C ILE A 37 0.13 3.94 5.06
N LEU A 38 -0.22 2.68 5.34
CA LEU A 38 -1.09 1.89 4.48
C LEU A 38 -2.46 2.56 4.31
N LEU A 39 -3.12 2.95 5.41
CA LEU A 39 -4.40 3.66 5.38
C LEU A 39 -4.32 4.95 4.56
N ARG A 40 -3.24 5.72 4.75
CA ARG A 40 -3.02 6.96 4.01
C ARG A 40 -2.84 6.71 2.51
N LEU A 41 -2.10 5.66 2.14
CA LEU A 41 -1.89 5.28 0.74
C LEU A 41 -3.21 4.85 0.08
N ILE A 42 -4.01 4.01 0.75
CA ILE A 42 -5.31 3.56 0.28
C ILE A 42 -6.27 4.76 0.11
N LYS A 43 -6.37 5.64 1.11
CA LYS A 43 -7.18 6.87 1.02
C LYS A 43 -6.78 7.76 -0.18
N ASN A 44 -5.48 7.79 -0.52
CA ASN A 44 -4.96 8.55 -1.66
C ASN A 44 -4.92 7.74 -2.98
N ASN A 45 -5.49 6.54 -3.03
CA ASN A 45 -5.43 5.62 -4.18
C ASN A 45 -4.01 5.36 -4.71
N ARG A 46 -3.02 5.28 -3.82
CA ARG A 46 -1.60 5.06 -4.15
C ARG A 46 -1.16 3.65 -3.77
N LEU A 47 -0.44 3.00 -4.68
CA LEU A 47 0.15 1.69 -4.40
C LEU A 47 1.41 1.85 -3.51
N PRO A 48 1.54 1.10 -2.41
CA PRO A 48 2.78 1.06 -1.65
C PRO A 48 3.95 0.54 -2.48
N LYS A 49 5.17 1.05 -2.22
CA LYS A 49 6.40 0.60 -2.90
C LYS A 49 6.97 -0.72 -2.37
N SER A 50 6.69 -1.04 -1.10
CA SER A 50 7.21 -2.25 -0.46
C SER A 50 6.29 -3.44 -0.74
N GLN A 51 6.85 -4.59 -1.13
CA GLN A 51 6.11 -5.83 -1.36
C GLN A 51 5.23 -6.22 -0.16
N TYR A 52 5.74 -6.08 1.06
CA TYR A 52 5.00 -6.39 2.28
C TYR A 52 3.70 -5.60 2.42
N LEU A 53 3.76 -4.30 2.12
CA LEU A 53 2.58 -3.43 2.14
C LEU A 53 1.66 -3.69 0.94
N GLN A 54 2.20 -4.09 -0.22
CA GLN A 54 1.39 -4.47 -1.38
C GLN A 54 0.58 -5.74 -1.12
N GLU A 55 1.20 -6.76 -0.52
CA GLU A 55 0.49 -7.98 -0.12
C GLU A 55 -0.60 -7.66 0.93
N SER A 56 -0.29 -6.77 1.88
CA SER A 56 -1.27 -6.30 2.85
C SER A 56 -2.45 -5.59 2.17
N CYS A 57 -2.18 -4.71 1.20
CA CYS A 57 -3.23 -4.08 0.39
C CYS A 57 -4.07 -5.09 -0.39
N LYS A 58 -3.46 -6.10 -1.02
CA LYS A 58 -4.18 -7.16 -1.74
C LYS A 58 -5.11 -7.99 -0.86
N ARG A 59 -4.80 -8.12 0.44
CA ARG A 59 -5.66 -8.84 1.40
C ARG A 59 -6.83 -7.98 1.89
N LEU A 60 -6.63 -6.67 1.98
CA LEU A 60 -7.64 -5.70 2.42
C LEU A 60 -8.59 -5.28 1.30
N LEU A 61 -8.07 -5.13 0.09
CA LEU A 61 -8.77 -4.65 -1.09
C LEU A 61 -9.11 -5.83 -2.01
N THR A 62 -10.17 -5.69 -2.79
CA THR A 62 -10.45 -6.62 -3.89
C THR A 62 -9.46 -6.42 -5.03
N ASN A 63 -9.36 -7.41 -5.92
CA ASN A 63 -8.45 -7.37 -7.06
C ASN A 63 -8.68 -6.14 -7.96
N ASP A 64 -9.94 -5.74 -8.14
CA ASP A 64 -10.33 -4.56 -8.93
C ASP A 64 -9.84 -3.26 -8.28
N GLU A 65 -10.12 -3.06 -6.98
CA GLU A 65 -9.66 -1.90 -6.23
C GLU A 65 -8.13 -1.82 -6.20
N PHE A 66 -7.46 -2.97 -6.06
CA PHE A 66 -6.01 -3.05 -6.10
C PHE A 66 -5.44 -2.65 -7.48
N LYS A 67 -6.12 -3.01 -8.57
CA LYS A 67 -5.75 -2.59 -9.94
C LYS A 67 -5.99 -1.09 -10.18
N MET A 68 -6.96 -0.49 -9.49
CA MET A 68 -7.22 0.95 -9.58
C MET A 68 -6.15 1.79 -8.85
N LEU A 69 -5.39 1.20 -7.92
CA LEU A 69 -4.29 1.89 -7.26
C LEU A 69 -3.23 2.30 -8.28
N LYS A 70 -2.94 3.61 -8.33
CA LYS A 70 -1.88 4.11 -9.19
C LYS A 70 -0.53 3.74 -8.57
N GLN A 71 0.25 2.94 -9.29
CA GLN A 71 1.66 2.79 -8.96
C GLN A 71 2.34 4.13 -9.20
N ASP A 72 2.86 4.72 -8.14
CA ASP A 72 3.69 5.92 -8.22
C ASP A 72 4.90 5.55 -9.09
N LYS A 73 4.88 5.97 -10.36
CA LYS A 73 5.97 5.74 -11.31
C LYS A 73 7.20 6.33 -10.65
N GLN A 74 8.15 5.48 -10.25
CA GLN A 74 9.44 5.98 -9.79
C GLN A 74 10.11 6.65 -10.99
N CYS A 75 10.07 7.98 -11.05
CA CYS A 75 10.86 8.76 -11.97
C CYS A 75 12.32 8.76 -11.48
N TYR A 76 12.98 7.60 -11.51
CA TYR A 76 14.44 7.58 -11.39
C TYR A 76 15.02 7.98 -12.74
N ILE A 77 15.27 9.27 -12.92
CA ILE A 77 16.05 9.78 -14.04
C ILE A 77 17.52 9.71 -13.60
N ASN A 78 18.28 8.76 -14.14
CA ASN A 78 19.71 8.69 -13.91
C ASN A 78 20.42 9.79 -14.72
N ILE A 79 20.59 10.96 -14.12
CA ILE A 79 21.21 12.16 -14.73
C ILE A 79 22.69 11.90 -15.13
N ASN A 80 23.34 10.88 -14.55
CA ASN A 80 24.74 10.54 -14.78
C ASN A 80 25.02 9.68 -16.03
N LYS A 81 24.02 9.34 -16.86
CA LYS A 81 24.31 8.75 -18.18
C LYS A 81 24.69 9.88 -19.13
N GLY A 82 25.96 10.27 -19.07
CA GLY A 82 26.56 11.28 -19.94
C GLY A 82 26.23 10.99 -21.40
N ILE A 83 25.75 12.02 -22.08
CA ILE A 83 25.58 12.07 -23.53
C ILE A 83 26.97 11.87 -24.12
N LYS A 84 27.21 10.76 -24.84
CA LYS A 84 28.41 10.66 -25.68
C LYS A 84 28.31 11.77 -26.72
N LYS A 85 29.15 12.80 -26.59
CA LYS A 85 29.49 13.67 -27.71
C LYS A 85 30.36 12.82 -28.63
N ASP A 86 29.81 12.41 -29.75
CA ASP A 86 30.60 12.04 -30.93
C ASP A 86 31.25 13.34 -31.44
N ASP A 87 32.58 13.35 -31.48
CA ASP A 87 33.42 14.30 -32.23
C ASP A 87 34.05 13.54 -33.39
#